data_AF-A0A819YA56-F1
#
_entry.id   AF-A0A819YA56-F1
#
_cell.length_a   1.000
_cell.length_b   1.000
_cell.length_c   1.000
_cell.angle_alpha   90.00
_cell.angle_beta   90.00
_cell.angle_gamma   90.00
#
_symmetry.space_group_name_H-M   'P 1'
#
loop_
_entity.id
_entity.type
_entity.pdbx_description
1 polymer ?
#
loop_
_entity_poly.entity_id
_entity_poly.type
_entity_poly.pdbx_seq_one_letter_code
_entity_poly.pdbx_strand_id
1 'polypeptide(L)'
;KTKCKNQKAHMVVLDNGIIITAWHPMRHNQQWIMPCSLVSALVDICCEEVYNFALDQGHTILVNDIECVSLGHGFKDDIVRHSYYGTQQVIEDLRQLDCEQNNSGVIEITEDILIRNKKTGLVSGLRQIDEHNQQQQILVQ
;
A
#
# COMPACT_ATOMS: atom_id res chain seq x y z
N LYS A 1 4.23 -2.45 -5.10
CA LYS A 1 4.34 -1.06 -5.61
C LYS A 1 3.06 -0.67 -6.32
N THR A 2 2.70 0.61 -6.36
CA THR A 2 1.54 1.13 -7.07
C THR A 2 1.92 2.36 -7.85
N LYS A 3 1.60 2.39 -9.15
CA LYS A 3 1.88 3.55 -10.01
C LYS A 3 1.01 4.74 -9.62
N CYS A 4 1.64 5.91 -9.56
CA CYS A 4 0.99 7.17 -9.30
C CYS A 4 0.35 7.71 -10.59
N LYS A 5 -0.93 8.06 -10.51
CA LYS A 5 -1.65 8.64 -11.65
C LYS A 5 -0.97 9.93 -12.08
N ASN A 6 -0.73 10.09 -13.38
CA ASN A 6 -0.05 11.25 -13.97
C ASN A 6 1.36 11.52 -13.39
N GLN A 7 2.04 10.49 -12.84
CA GLN A 7 3.36 10.63 -12.20
C GLN A 7 3.37 11.65 -11.04
N LYS A 8 2.23 11.77 -10.35
CA LYS A 8 2.07 12.68 -9.22
C LYS A 8 1.39 12.00 -8.04
N ALA A 9 1.78 12.42 -6.84
CA ALA A 9 1.15 11.97 -5.60
C ALA A 9 0.95 13.14 -4.64
N HIS A 10 -0.19 13.15 -3.95
CA HIS A 10 -0.46 14.04 -2.82
C HIS A 10 0.09 13.39 -1.54
N MET A 11 1.19 13.91 -1.03
CA MET A 11 1.98 13.27 0.02
C MET A 11 2.15 14.18 1.23
N VAL A 12 2.54 13.59 2.36
CA VAL A 12 3.08 14.30 3.51
C VAL A 12 4.59 14.32 3.38
N VAL A 13 5.18 15.51 3.53
CA VAL A 13 6.63 15.72 3.61
C VAL A 13 6.92 16.33 4.97
N LEU A 14 7.79 15.68 5.76
CA LEU A 14 8.19 16.18 7.08
C LEU A 14 9.63 16.68 7.06
N ASP A 15 10.03 17.42 8.09
CA ASP A 15 11.33 18.09 8.18
C ASP A 15 12.54 17.15 8.16
N ASN A 16 12.36 15.89 8.57
CA ASN A 16 13.39 14.84 8.47
C ASN A 16 13.48 14.22 7.04
N GLY A 17 12.77 14.79 6.07
CA GLY A 17 12.80 14.40 4.67
C GLY A 17 11.99 13.15 4.33
N ILE A 18 11.24 12.56 5.27
CA ILE A 18 10.34 11.45 4.93
C ILE A 18 9.23 11.97 4.01
N ILE A 19 8.94 11.18 2.98
CA ILE A 19 7.83 11.39 2.06
C ILE A 19 6.93 10.18 2.15
N ILE A 20 5.71 10.35 2.64
CA ILE A 20 4.81 9.25 2.96
C ILE A 20 3.37 9.62 2.60
N THR A 21 2.54 8.62 2.31
CA THR A 21 1.11 8.90 2.07
C THR A 21 0.44 9.37 3.36
N ALA A 22 -0.60 10.20 3.23
CA ALA A 22 -1.33 10.79 4.35
C ALA A 22 -1.85 9.77 5.38
N TRP A 23 -2.17 8.56 4.91
CA TRP A 23 -2.90 7.53 5.66
C TRP A 23 -2.09 6.27 5.94
N HIS A 24 -0.76 6.30 5.74
CA HIS A 24 0.12 5.19 6.08
C HIS A 24 0.69 5.39 7.49
N PRO A 25 0.31 4.55 8.48
CA PRO A 25 0.70 4.75 9.86
C PRO A 25 2.22 4.77 10.06
N MET A 26 2.67 5.73 10.86
CA MET A 26 4.06 5.86 11.28
C MET A 26 4.18 6.07 12.79
N ARG A 27 5.34 5.76 13.35
CA ARG A 27 5.65 6.00 14.76
C ARG A 27 6.18 7.42 14.94
N HIS A 28 5.53 8.17 15.82
CA HIS A 28 5.99 9.49 16.26
C HIS A 28 5.83 9.56 17.77
N ASN A 29 6.91 9.91 18.49
CA ASN A 29 6.94 9.92 19.96
C ASN A 29 6.38 8.63 20.59
N GLN A 30 6.81 7.47 20.08
CA GLN A 30 6.40 6.12 20.53
C GLN A 30 4.92 5.77 20.30
N GLN A 31 4.16 6.60 19.60
CA GLN A 31 2.76 6.35 19.27
C GLN A 31 2.56 6.19 17.76
N TRP A 32 1.58 5.36 17.38
CA TRP A 32 1.13 5.28 16.00
C TRP A 32 0.28 6.52 15.67
N ILE A 33 0.62 7.19 14.58
CA ILE A 33 -0.12 8.35 14.07
C ILE A 33 -0.36 8.21 12.56
N MET A 34 -1.30 9.00 12.05
CA MET A 34 -1.41 9.26 10.61
C MET A 34 -0.57 10.49 10.25
N PRO A 35 0.35 10.44 9.28
CA PRO A 35 1.21 11.56 8.93
C PRO A 35 0.46 12.87 8.67
N CYS A 36 -0.76 12.79 8.11
CA CYS A 36 -1.58 13.97 7.84
C CYS A 36 -2.00 14.75 9.10
N SER A 37 -1.92 14.16 10.30
CA SER A 37 -2.20 14.87 11.55
C SER A 37 -1.10 15.83 11.97
N LEU A 38 0.09 15.76 11.33
CA LEU A 38 1.24 16.61 11.64
C LEU A 38 1.36 17.85 10.73
N VAL A 39 0.57 17.91 9.65
CA VAL A 39 0.68 18.95 8.62
C VAL A 39 -0.66 19.62 8.38
N SER A 40 -0.63 20.88 7.93
CA SER A 40 -1.83 21.65 7.57
C SER A 40 -2.32 21.37 6.15
N ALA A 41 -1.45 20.87 5.27
CA ALA A 41 -1.77 20.55 3.89
C ALA A 41 -0.86 19.44 3.34
N LEU A 42 -1.38 18.68 2.37
CA LEU A 42 -0.58 17.73 1.58
C LEU A 42 0.16 18.47 0.45
N VAL A 43 1.26 17.90 0.00
CA VAL A 43 2.10 18.46 -1.07
C VAL A 43 2.01 17.58 -2.32
N ASP A 44 1.81 18.21 -3.46
CA ASP A 44 1.95 17.56 -4.77
C ASP A 44 3.43 17.35 -5.10
N ILE A 45 3.83 16.10 -5.28
CA ILE A 45 5.19 15.74 -5.69
C ILE A 45 5.19 14.99 -7.00
N CYS A 46 6.29 15.11 -7.76
CA CYS A 46 6.57 14.18 -8.86
C CYS A 46 6.93 12.84 -8.25
N CYS A 47 6.16 11.81 -8.57
CA CYS A 47 6.32 10.48 -8.02
C CYS A 47 5.78 9.48 -9.03
N GLU A 48 6.62 8.54 -9.46
CA GLU A 48 6.20 7.51 -10.41
C GLU A 48 5.40 6.41 -9.70
N GLU A 49 5.86 6.00 -8.52
CA GLU A 49 5.34 4.84 -7.80
C GLU A 49 5.48 5.01 -6.29
N VAL A 50 4.50 4.48 -5.55
CA VAL A 50 4.58 4.32 -4.09
C VAL A 50 4.81 2.86 -3.73
N TYR A 51 5.52 2.64 -2.63
CA TYR A 51 5.92 1.32 -2.18
C TYR A 51 5.32 1.03 -0.80
N ASN A 52 4.98 -0.23 -0.60
CA ASN A 52 4.69 -0.84 0.69
C ASN A 52 5.41 -2.19 0.72
N PHE A 53 5.63 -2.73 1.90
CA PHE A 53 6.44 -3.91 2.13
C PHE A 53 5.61 -4.99 2.79
N ALA A 54 5.92 -6.24 2.49
CA ALA A 54 5.48 -7.40 3.25
C ALA A 54 6.73 -8.04 3.84
N LEU A 55 6.77 -8.18 5.16
CA LEU A 55 7.91 -8.75 5.88
C LEU A 55 7.47 -10.05 6.53
N ASP A 56 8.41 -10.98 6.69
CA ASP A 56 8.21 -12.23 7.42
C ASP A 56 8.21 -12.01 8.94
N GLN A 57 8.91 -10.98 9.43
CA GLN A 57 9.03 -10.61 10.84
C GLN A 57 9.10 -9.09 11.06
N GLY A 58 8.84 -8.65 12.29
CA GLY A 58 8.92 -7.24 12.72
C GLY A 58 7.76 -6.37 12.24
N HIS A 59 7.40 -6.48 10.96
CA HIS A 59 6.30 -5.77 10.30
C HIS A 59 6.34 -4.23 10.38
N THR A 60 7.55 -3.70 10.54
CA THR A 60 7.86 -2.28 10.43
C THR A 60 9.13 -2.11 9.62
N ILE A 61 9.25 -0.97 8.96
CA ILE A 61 10.46 -0.53 8.25
C ILE A 61 10.91 0.81 8.81
N LEU A 62 12.19 1.13 8.70
CA LEU A 62 12.71 2.46 9.00
C LEU A 62 12.87 3.25 7.70
N VAL A 63 12.22 4.41 7.63
CA VAL A 63 12.38 5.37 6.53
C VAL A 63 12.76 6.71 7.16
N ASN A 64 13.98 7.20 6.89
CA ASN A 64 14.55 8.39 7.51
C ASN A 64 14.36 8.38 9.05
N ASP A 65 14.75 7.27 9.69
CA ASP A 65 14.67 7.01 11.13
C ASP A 65 13.26 6.96 11.74
N ILE A 66 12.22 6.90 10.90
CA ILE A 66 10.83 6.74 11.33
C ILE A 66 10.37 5.31 11.08
N GLU A 67 9.81 4.67 12.09
CA GLU A 67 9.13 3.38 11.92
C GLU A 67 7.82 3.57 11.15
N CYS A 68 7.68 2.89 10.02
CA CYS A 68 6.45 2.82 9.25
C CYS A 68 5.94 1.38 9.23
N VAL A 69 4.62 1.20 9.29
CA VAL A 69 4.02 -0.14 9.31
C VAL A 69 4.14 -0.84 7.96
N SER A 70 4.33 -2.16 7.94
CA SER A 70 4.28 -2.98 6.72
C SER A 70 2.89 -3.62 6.52
N LEU A 71 2.65 -4.25 5.38
CA LEU A 71 1.51 -5.15 5.18
C LEU A 71 1.60 -6.38 6.08
N GLY A 72 0.44 -6.97 6.39
CA GLY A 72 0.34 -8.21 7.18
C GLY A 72 0.69 -8.05 8.66
N HIS A 73 0.78 -6.81 9.15
CA HIS A 73 1.43 -6.51 10.43
C HIS A 73 0.74 -7.03 11.70
N GLY A 74 -0.55 -7.35 11.66
CA GLY A 74 -1.28 -7.93 12.79
C GLY A 74 -1.59 -7.00 13.97
N PHE A 75 -0.96 -5.82 14.05
CA PHE A 75 -1.16 -4.83 15.13
C PHE A 75 -2.62 -4.43 15.34
N LYS A 76 -2.98 -4.13 16.59
CA LYS A 76 -4.36 -3.95 17.05
C LYS A 76 -4.70 -2.53 17.53
N ASP A 77 -3.70 -1.66 17.72
CA ASP A 77 -3.92 -0.28 18.13
C ASP A 77 -4.77 0.47 17.09
N ASP A 78 -5.61 1.39 17.56
CA ASP A 78 -6.68 1.98 16.75
C ASP A 78 -6.21 2.65 15.45
N ILE A 79 -5.07 3.34 15.49
CA ILE A 79 -4.54 4.07 14.34
C ILE A 79 -3.92 3.12 13.29
N VAL A 80 -3.20 2.11 13.74
CA VAL A 80 -2.44 1.22 12.84
C VAL A 80 -3.27 0.02 12.37
N ARG A 81 -4.30 -0.35 13.13
CA ARG A 81 -5.21 -1.44 12.78
C ARG A 81 -5.86 -1.17 11.43
N HIS A 82 -5.74 -2.16 10.54
CA HIS A 82 -6.47 -2.16 9.27
C HIS A 82 -7.17 -3.51 9.07
N SER A 83 -8.44 -3.47 8.64
CA SER A 83 -9.29 -4.68 8.51
C SER A 83 -8.79 -5.67 7.46
N TYR A 84 -7.97 -5.20 6.52
CA TYR A 84 -7.40 -6.01 5.44
C TYR A 84 -5.87 -5.96 5.40
N TYR A 85 -5.26 -4.83 5.03
CA TYR A 85 -3.80 -4.65 5.00
C TYR A 85 -3.05 -5.01 6.28
N GLY A 86 -3.72 -5.00 7.44
CA GLY A 86 -3.13 -5.43 8.71
C GLY A 86 -3.30 -6.91 9.04
N THR A 87 -3.73 -7.73 8.09
CA THR A 87 -4.09 -9.14 8.32
C THR A 87 -3.31 -10.07 7.40
N GLN A 88 -3.25 -11.36 7.74
CA GLN A 88 -2.64 -12.37 6.88
C GLN A 88 -3.33 -12.50 5.51
N GLN A 89 -4.58 -12.04 5.39
CA GLN A 89 -5.33 -12.10 4.13
C GLN A 89 -4.62 -11.34 3.00
N VAL A 90 -4.04 -10.17 3.26
CA VAL A 90 -3.31 -9.44 2.20
C VAL A 90 -2.10 -10.23 1.72
N ILE A 91 -1.42 -10.94 2.61
CA ILE A 91 -0.25 -11.75 2.25
C ILE A 91 -0.67 -12.95 1.41
N GLU A 92 -1.80 -13.59 1.76
CA GLU A 92 -2.34 -14.69 0.97
C GLU A 92 -2.77 -14.23 -0.42
N ASP A 93 -3.49 -13.12 -0.51
CA ASP A 93 -3.91 -12.56 -1.79
C ASP A 93 -2.70 -12.20 -2.66
N LEU A 94 -1.64 -11.60 -2.09
CA LEU A 94 -0.40 -11.27 -2.80
C LEU A 94 0.31 -12.52 -3.35
N ARG A 95 0.33 -13.64 -2.62
CA ARG A 95 0.91 -14.91 -3.10
C ARG A 95 0.17 -15.52 -4.27
N GLN A 96 -1.11 -15.20 -4.40
CA GLN A 96 -1.96 -15.68 -5.48
C GLN A 96 -1.91 -14.78 -6.72
N LEU A 97 -1.35 -13.58 -6.60
CA LEU A 97 -1.03 -12.76 -7.76
C LEU A 97 0.15 -13.37 -8.53
N ASP A 98 0.23 -13.05 -9.83
CA ASP A 98 1.28 -13.41 -10.79
C ASP A 98 2.56 -14.00 -10.17
N CYS A 99 2.80 -15.28 -10.47
CA CYS A 99 3.93 -16.03 -9.93
C CYS A 99 5.30 -15.44 -10.34
N GLU A 100 5.41 -14.76 -11.49
CA GLU A 100 6.65 -14.13 -11.93
C GLU A 100 6.98 -12.91 -11.07
N GLN A 101 5.97 -12.08 -10.76
CA GLN A 101 6.14 -10.94 -9.86
C GLN A 101 6.55 -11.39 -8.45
N ASN A 102 5.93 -12.46 -7.95
CA ASN A 102 6.30 -13.05 -6.67
C ASN A 102 7.76 -13.52 -6.63
N ASN A 103 8.26 -14.13 -7.71
CA ASN A 103 9.66 -14.56 -7.80
C ASN A 103 10.66 -13.39 -7.84
N SER A 104 10.24 -12.22 -8.35
CA SER A 104 11.07 -11.01 -8.37
C SER A 104 11.13 -10.28 -7.02
N GLY A 105 10.23 -10.61 -6.08
CA GLY A 105 10.05 -9.92 -4.81
C GLY A 105 9.34 -8.56 -4.92
N VAL A 106 8.90 -8.17 -6.12
CA VAL A 106 8.17 -6.91 -6.36
C VAL A 106 6.86 -7.21 -7.08
N ILE A 107 5.75 -6.89 -6.42
CA ILE A 107 4.41 -7.04 -6.96
C ILE A 107 3.85 -5.67 -7.32
N GLU A 108 3.36 -5.51 -8.55
CA GLU A 108 2.65 -4.32 -8.99
C GLU A 108 1.16 -4.45 -8.64
N ILE A 109 0.64 -3.47 -7.91
CA ILE A 109 -0.77 -3.37 -7.51
C ILE A 109 -1.39 -2.21 -8.27
N THR A 110 -2.39 -2.53 -9.09
CA THR A 110 -3.16 -1.59 -9.89
C THR A 110 -4.56 -1.36 -9.29
N GLU A 111 -5.20 -0.24 -9.63
CA GLU A 111 -6.52 0.08 -9.05
C GLU A 111 -7.62 -0.91 -9.45
N ASP A 112 -7.52 -1.57 -10.61
CA ASP A 112 -8.51 -2.52 -11.11
C ASP A 112 -8.56 -3.83 -10.32
N ILE A 113 -7.47 -4.17 -9.61
CA ILE A 113 -7.43 -5.33 -8.71
C ILE A 113 -7.81 -5.00 -7.26
N LEU A 114 -7.88 -3.72 -6.89
CA LEU A 114 -8.25 -3.33 -5.53
C LEU A 114 -9.75 -3.50 -5.30
N ILE A 115 -10.12 -4.35 -4.33
CA ILE A 115 -11.50 -4.48 -3.87
C ILE A 115 -11.68 -3.53 -2.68
N ARG A 116 -12.65 -2.63 -2.75
CA ARG A 116 -12.95 -1.67 -1.67
C ARG A 116 -14.28 -2.00 -1.01
N ASN A 117 -14.30 -1.91 0.32
CA ASN A 117 -15.51 -2.02 1.10
C ASN A 117 -16.44 -0.84 0.78
N LYS A 118 -17.68 -1.12 0.33
CA LYS A 118 -18.63 -0.07 -0.10
C LYS A 118 -19.06 0.89 1.00
N LYS A 119 -18.98 0.50 2.27
CA LYS A 119 -19.37 1.36 3.41
C LYS A 119 -18.23 2.25 3.88
N THR A 120 -17.01 1.71 3.96
CA THR A 120 -15.86 2.44 4.52
C THR A 120 -14.94 3.06 3.48
N GLY A 121 -15.02 2.62 2.22
CA GLY A 121 -14.09 3.00 1.14
C GLY A 121 -12.70 2.39 1.25
N LEU A 122 -12.39 1.72 2.36
CA LEU A 122 -11.10 1.07 2.60
C LEU A 122 -10.95 -0.17 1.71
N VAL A 123 -9.70 -0.47 1.35
CA VAL A 123 -9.38 -1.71 0.63
C VAL A 123 -9.69 -2.90 1.54
N SER A 124 -10.35 -3.91 0.99
CA SER A 124 -10.81 -5.11 1.69
C SER A 124 -10.41 -6.42 1.00
N GLY A 125 -9.64 -6.36 -0.08
CA GLY A 125 -9.24 -7.54 -0.85
C GLY A 125 -8.47 -7.17 -2.11
N LEU A 126 -7.84 -8.17 -2.73
CA LEU A 126 -7.29 -8.09 -4.08
C LEU A 126 -8.03 -9.08 -4.98
N ARG A 127 -8.36 -8.68 -6.21
CA ARG A 127 -8.92 -9.57 -7.23
C ARG A 127 -7.78 -10.32 -7.92
N GLN A 128 -7.94 -11.62 -8.09
CA GLN A 128 -7.07 -12.40 -8.97
C GLN A 128 -7.33 -12.02 -10.44
N ILE A 129 -6.26 -11.80 -11.21
CA ILE A 129 -6.38 -11.61 -12.65
C ILE A 129 -6.30 -13.00 -13.29
N ASP A 130 -7.43 -13.51 -13.78
CA ASP A 130 -7.42 -14.70 -14.62
C ASP A 130 -6.83 -14.35 -15.99
N GLU A 131 -5.61 -14.81 -16.27
CA GLU A 131 -4.91 -14.57 -17.55
C GLU A 131 -5.65 -15.14 -18.78
N HIS A 132 -6.68 -15.96 -18.57
CA HIS A 132 -7.41 -16.66 -19.63
C HIS A 132 -8.32 -15.77 -20.50
N ASN A 133 -8.58 -14.51 -20.15
CA ASN A 133 -9.51 -13.64 -20.88
C ASN A 133 -8.89 -12.56 -21.77
N GLN A 134 -7.56 -12.41 -21.81
CA GLN A 134 -6.93 -11.38 -22.66
C GLN A 134 -6.78 -11.79 -24.14
N GLN A 135 -6.88 -13.08 -24.48
CA GLN A 135 -6.77 -13.53 -25.88
C GLN A 135 -8.05 -13.34 -26.71
N GLN A 136 -9.21 -13.06 -26.10
CA GLN A 136 -10.47 -12.92 -26.85
C GLN A 136 -10.76 -11.50 -27.36
N GLN A 137 -10.02 -10.47 -26.92
CA GLN A 137 -10.21 -9.09 -27.42
C GLN A 137 -9.28 -8.68 -28.57
N ILE A 138 -8.30 -9.50 -28.94
CA ILE A 138 -7.36 -9.19 -30.05
C ILE A 138 -7.81 -9.82 -31.38
N LEU A 139 -8.79 -10.73 -31.38
CA LEU A 139 -9.28 -11.42 -32.58
C LEU A 139 -10.55 -10.81 -33.21
N VAL A 140 -11.00 -9.64 -32.76
CA VAL A 140 -12.14 -8.92 -33.37
C VAL A 140 -11.75 -7.47 -33.66
N GLN A 141 -10.84 -7.29 -34.62
CA GLN A 141 -10.69 -6.07 -35.40
C GLN A 141 -10.48 -6.42 -36.87
#